data_AF-A0A8S0ZFV4-F1
#
_entry.id   AF-A0A8S0ZFV4-F1
#
_cell.length_a   1.000
_cell.length_b   1.000
_cell.length_c   1.000
_cell.angle_alpha   90.00
_cell.angle_beta   90.00
_cell.angle_gamma   90.00
#
_symmetry.space_group_name_H-M   'P 1'
#
loop_
_entity.id
_entity.type
_entity.pdbx_description
1 polymer ?
#
loop_
_entity_poly.entity_id
_entity_poly.type
_entity_poly.pdbx_seq_one_letter_code
_entity_poly.pdbx_strand_id
1 'polypeptide(L)'
;MEDDTSNDVEAVEFIESQGDNDSEKRPIMLLLKRLIRNKQNTVMTNTQIIEILQLEFNIEISNCHELEVDIYIKIIKKYLKDWPQWEELERISSKLSNVKDFDAVAKVLNHKYKNLKEYLGVMLEAAKPLTKKAVRELAIDLNKGQNVDSSEVVMEVYCTREQLNHLFFRKPRADLNNAIFNINKIEPTKISLNTLTFESILNFWWTKIYIQLPNFTYFRELIYKYKHTLVNKVRDEKTPAEILDTRVYNKAKKVKEHPKTAVYQYFDKILQLCNDEHVVQLLQVIFHVLKTDLIDLPDTVKIPSNYRKHVNQYNYVRYLYVENEESDDTKYDLQLEEVVTPSYQILIGRLGKMPESLPPVQEWLKIECMMCKAKFMGTTELMSLLQAHFNDCHQHEPDWQCPHCKRLFSMDYLSKNRWCHEC
;
A
#
# COMPACT_ATOMS: atom_id res chain seq x y z
N MET A 1 4.81 -30.94 17.48
CA MET A 1 6.11 -31.62 17.67
C MET A 1 7.16 -30.60 17.34
N GLU A 2 7.87 -30.17 18.39
CA GLU A 2 9.19 -29.49 18.46
C GLU A 2 9.29 -28.13 17.73
N ASP A 3 9.03 -27.00 18.40
CA ASP A 3 9.77 -26.27 19.47
C ASP A 3 11.05 -25.56 19.00
N ASP A 4 10.96 -24.22 19.11
CA ASP A 4 11.94 -23.20 19.48
C ASP A 4 13.44 -23.53 19.55
N THR A 5 14.23 -22.68 18.87
CA THR A 5 15.34 -21.92 19.49
C THR A 5 15.73 -20.79 18.52
N SER A 6 15.42 -19.54 18.85
CA SER A 6 16.39 -18.56 19.37
C SER A 6 17.81 -18.77 18.83
N ASN A 7 18.22 -17.93 17.88
CA ASN A 7 19.58 -17.39 17.91
C ASN A 7 19.43 -15.93 18.29
N ASP A 8 19.15 -15.73 19.58
CA ASP A 8 19.51 -14.52 20.28
C ASP A 8 20.92 -14.13 19.83
N VAL A 9 21.03 -12.90 19.32
CA VAL A 9 22.29 -12.20 19.22
C VAL A 9 22.82 -12.18 20.65
N GLU A 10 23.78 -13.06 20.97
CA GLU A 10 24.48 -13.02 22.24
C GLU A 10 24.95 -11.59 22.43
N ALA A 11 24.30 -10.92 23.39
CA ALA A 11 24.66 -9.60 23.82
C ALA A 11 26.15 -9.64 24.15
N VAL A 12 26.93 -8.92 23.34
CA VAL A 12 28.35 -8.75 23.56
C VAL A 12 28.50 -8.08 24.91
N GLU A 13 28.83 -8.86 25.94
CA GLU A 13 29.09 -8.34 27.27
C GLU A 13 30.16 -7.25 27.14
N PHE A 14 29.77 -6.03 27.51
CA PHE A 14 30.69 -4.92 27.67
C PHE A 14 31.49 -5.20 28.95
N ILE A 15 32.58 -5.95 28.81
CA ILE A 15 33.52 -6.13 29.92
C ILE A 15 34.23 -4.79 30.12
N GLU A 16 33.86 -4.09 31.21
CA GLU A 16 34.63 -2.98 31.74
C GLU A 16 36.07 -3.44 31.99
N SER A 17 37.00 -2.91 31.19
CA SER A 17 38.42 -3.17 31.35
C SER A 17 38.95 -2.44 32.59
N GLN A 18 39.01 -3.12 33.74
CA GLN A 18 39.93 -2.73 34.79
C GLN A 18 41.36 -3.02 34.35
N GLY A 19 42.17 -1.96 34.23
CA GLY A 19 43.62 -2.01 34.12
C GLY A 19 44.18 -2.10 32.70
N ASP A 20 44.27 -0.96 32.00
CA ASP A 20 45.44 -0.56 31.20
C ASP A 20 45.13 0.72 30.41
N ASN A 21 45.63 1.85 30.91
CA ASN A 21 45.92 3.11 30.19
C ASN A 21 44.81 3.68 29.27
N ASP A 22 43.99 4.58 29.84
CA ASP A 22 42.95 5.44 29.21
C ASP A 22 43.44 6.38 28.09
N SER A 23 44.62 6.16 27.51
CA SER A 23 45.25 7.07 26.54
C SER A 23 45.22 6.61 25.09
N GLU A 24 44.83 5.36 24.77
CA GLU A 24 44.92 4.82 23.40
C GLU A 24 43.61 5.01 22.61
N LYS A 25 43.58 6.03 21.75
CA LYS A 25 42.41 6.40 20.93
C LYS A 25 42.45 5.83 19.51
N ARG A 26 43.51 5.12 19.12
CA ARG A 26 43.71 4.61 17.74
C ARG A 26 42.93 3.31 17.50
N PRO A 27 41.89 3.30 16.65
CA PRO A 27 41.01 2.14 16.48
C PRO A 27 41.73 0.87 16.00
N ILE A 28 42.73 0.99 15.11
CA ILE A 28 43.52 -0.16 14.64
C ILE A 28 44.37 -0.74 15.78
N MET A 29 44.89 0.11 16.68
CA MET A 29 45.67 -0.35 17.83
C MET A 29 44.78 -1.05 18.86
N LEU A 30 43.56 -0.55 19.08
CA LEU A 30 42.56 -1.18 19.94
C LEU A 30 42.14 -2.56 19.41
N LEU A 31 41.97 -2.67 18.10
CA LEU A 31 41.72 -3.95 17.43
C LEU A 31 42.86 -4.94 17.70
N LEU A 32 44.11 -4.56 17.45
CA LEU A 32 45.28 -5.43 17.66
C LEU A 32 45.45 -5.84 19.13
N LYS A 33 45.21 -4.94 20.09
CA LYS A 33 45.23 -5.27 21.53
C LYS A 33 44.13 -6.27 21.90
N ARG A 34 42.93 -6.13 21.34
CA ARG A 34 41.80 -7.06 21.56
C ARG A 34 42.12 -8.46 21.04
N LEU A 35 42.76 -8.56 19.87
CA LEU A 35 43.12 -9.83 19.23
C LEU A 35 44.23 -10.59 19.97
N ILE A 36 45.10 -9.87 20.70
CA ILE A 36 46.08 -10.53 21.58
C ILE A 36 45.41 -11.12 22.82
N ARG A 37 44.35 -10.49 23.34
CA ARG A 37 43.64 -10.94 24.53
C ARG A 37 42.61 -12.04 24.24
N ASN A 38 41.91 -11.99 23.10
CA ASN A 38 40.87 -12.94 22.71
C ASN A 38 41.07 -13.46 21.28
N LYS A 39 41.27 -14.78 21.13
CA LYS A 39 41.53 -15.47 19.85
C LYS A 39 40.34 -15.52 18.88
N GLN A 40 39.11 -15.17 19.31
CA GLN A 40 37.89 -15.46 18.54
C GLN A 40 37.23 -14.24 17.86
N ASN A 41 37.66 -12.99 18.11
CA ASN A 41 36.92 -11.80 17.65
C ASN A 41 37.64 -11.01 16.54
N THR A 42 37.72 -11.60 15.34
CA THR A 42 38.11 -10.87 14.11
C THR A 42 36.92 -10.13 13.45
N VAL A 43 35.69 -10.31 13.95
CA VAL A 43 34.50 -9.65 13.41
C VAL A 43 34.43 -8.21 13.90
N MET A 44 34.74 -7.27 13.01
CA MET A 44 34.54 -5.84 13.22
C MET A 44 33.10 -5.42 12.88
N THR A 45 32.50 -4.59 13.73
CA THR A 45 31.20 -3.96 13.42
C THR A 45 31.39 -2.83 12.40
N ASN A 46 30.32 -2.47 11.68
CA ASN A 46 30.36 -1.34 10.74
C ASN A 46 30.76 -0.04 11.44
N THR A 47 30.32 0.16 12.68
CA THR A 47 30.66 1.33 13.50
C THR A 47 32.17 1.43 13.75
N GLN A 48 32.83 0.32 14.09
CA GLN A 48 34.29 0.31 14.30
C GLN A 48 35.07 0.56 12.99
N ILE A 49 34.52 0.17 11.85
CA ILE A 49 35.12 0.42 10.53
C ILE A 49 34.98 1.90 10.15
N ILE A 50 33.82 2.51 10.44
CA ILE A 50 33.57 3.94 10.29
C ILE A 50 34.56 4.75 11.14
N GLU A 51 34.80 4.34 12.39
CA GLU A 51 35.81 4.97 13.26
C GLU A 51 37.24 4.85 12.69
N ILE A 52 37.61 3.70 12.11
CA ILE A 52 38.90 3.55 11.40
C ILE A 52 39.00 4.52 10.23
N LEU A 53 37.97 4.61 9.39
CA LEU A 53 37.95 5.49 8.21
C LEU A 53 38.12 6.96 8.63
N GLN A 54 37.43 7.39 9.70
CA GLN A 54 37.49 8.77 10.20
C GLN A 54 38.81 9.08 10.92
N LEU A 55 39.19 8.28 11.91
CA LEU A 55 40.30 8.60 12.83
C LEU A 55 41.68 8.20 12.30
N GLU A 56 41.77 7.18 11.44
CA GLU A 56 43.07 6.67 10.96
C GLU A 56 43.40 7.09 9.53
N PHE A 57 42.37 7.30 8.70
CA PHE A 57 42.51 7.61 7.26
C PHE A 57 41.93 8.97 6.85
N ASN A 58 41.39 9.74 7.80
CA ASN A 58 40.84 11.09 7.58
C ASN A 58 39.80 11.14 6.44
N ILE A 59 38.95 10.12 6.36
CA ILE A 59 37.82 10.09 5.44
C ILE A 59 36.61 10.66 6.18
N GLU A 60 36.24 11.90 5.83
CA GLU A 60 35.08 12.59 6.39
C GLU A 60 33.78 11.98 5.86
N ILE A 61 33.25 11.00 6.59
CA ILE A 61 32.03 10.26 6.22
C ILE A 61 30.83 11.19 6.05
N SER A 62 30.73 12.28 6.81
CA SER A 62 29.66 13.28 6.69
C SER A 62 29.66 14.01 5.33
N ASN A 63 30.80 14.03 4.64
CA ASN A 63 31.00 14.72 3.37
C ASN A 63 31.09 13.74 2.18
N CYS A 64 30.95 12.43 2.44
CA CYS A 64 30.94 11.38 1.43
C CYS A 64 29.51 11.00 1.04
N HIS A 65 29.33 10.54 -0.19
CA HIS A 65 28.06 9.95 -0.62
C HIS A 65 27.84 8.58 0.05
N GLU A 66 26.60 8.18 0.33
CA GLU A 66 26.30 6.91 1.04
C GLU A 66 26.94 5.69 0.36
N LEU A 67 26.83 5.59 -0.97
CA LEU A 67 27.50 4.55 -1.76
C LEU A 67 29.04 4.56 -1.63
N GLU A 68 29.65 5.74 -1.48
CA GLU A 68 31.11 5.86 -1.28
C GLU A 68 31.51 5.29 0.08
N VAL A 69 30.72 5.56 1.11
CA VAL A 69 30.88 5.00 2.46
C VAL A 69 30.75 3.48 2.44
N ASP A 70 29.73 2.95 1.76
CA ASP A 70 29.50 1.51 1.62
C ASP A 70 30.64 0.77 0.90
N ILE A 71 31.17 1.37 -0.17
CA ILE A 71 32.33 0.84 -0.89
C ILE A 71 33.55 0.81 0.03
N TYR A 72 33.81 1.89 0.79
CA TYR A 72 34.92 1.92 1.74
C TYR A 72 34.77 0.89 2.86
N ILE A 73 33.57 0.70 3.42
CA ILE A 73 33.32 -0.33 4.44
C ILE A 73 33.60 -1.72 3.87
N LYS A 74 33.12 -2.03 2.66
CA LYS A 74 33.36 -3.34 2.02
C LYS A 74 34.84 -3.59 1.74
N ILE A 75 35.57 -2.55 1.31
CA ILE A 75 37.01 -2.63 1.07
C ILE A 75 37.76 -2.90 2.37
N ILE A 76 37.49 -2.15 3.44
CA ILE A 76 38.10 -2.40 4.76
C ILE A 76 37.78 -3.82 5.22
N LYS A 77 36.52 -4.28 5.17
CA LYS A 77 36.17 -5.65 5.57
C LYS A 77 36.95 -6.71 4.81
N LYS A 78 37.04 -6.57 3.49
CA LYS A 78 37.75 -7.53 2.63
C LYS A 78 39.23 -7.56 2.96
N TYR A 79 39.91 -6.42 2.94
CA TYR A 79 41.35 -6.36 3.14
C TYR A 79 41.76 -6.56 4.60
N LEU A 80 40.91 -6.23 5.57
CA LEU A 80 41.14 -6.63 6.94
C LEU A 80 41.08 -8.15 7.08
N LYS A 81 40.15 -8.85 6.41
CA LYS A 81 40.09 -10.32 6.42
C LYS A 81 41.29 -10.95 5.72
N ASP A 82 41.71 -10.38 4.60
CA ASP A 82 42.77 -10.91 3.74
C ASP A 82 44.19 -10.43 4.14
N TRP A 83 44.37 -9.83 5.32
CA TRP A 83 45.66 -9.27 5.72
C TRP A 83 46.74 -10.37 5.87
N PRO A 84 47.86 -10.33 5.10
CA PRO A 84 48.81 -11.45 5.04
C PRO A 84 49.55 -11.77 6.34
N GLN A 85 49.58 -10.83 7.30
CA GLN A 85 50.32 -11.00 8.55
C GLN A 85 49.43 -11.53 9.69
N TRP A 86 48.20 -11.98 9.42
CA TRP A 86 47.32 -12.57 10.43
C TRP A 86 47.96 -13.77 11.13
N GLU A 87 48.46 -14.75 10.38
CA GLU A 87 49.08 -15.95 10.94
C GLU A 87 50.33 -15.63 11.77
N GLU A 88 51.13 -14.66 11.32
CA GLU A 88 52.32 -14.21 12.03
C GLU A 88 51.95 -13.50 13.34
N LEU A 89 50.93 -12.63 13.30
CA LEU A 89 50.39 -11.96 14.47
C LEU A 89 49.82 -12.98 15.47
N GLU A 90 49.14 -14.02 15.01
CA GLU A 90 48.57 -15.06 15.88
C GLU A 90 49.66 -15.92 16.57
N ARG A 91 50.72 -16.26 15.82
CA ARG A 91 51.90 -16.97 16.36
C ARG A 91 52.65 -16.12 17.38
N ILE A 92 52.79 -14.82 17.11
CA ILE A 92 53.46 -13.89 18.04
C ILE A 92 52.57 -13.61 19.25
N SER A 93 51.26 -13.43 19.07
CA SER A 93 50.27 -13.27 20.13
C SER A 93 50.29 -14.44 21.11
N SER A 94 50.31 -15.68 20.62
CA SER A 94 50.37 -16.89 21.46
C SER A 94 51.69 -17.02 22.24
N LYS A 95 52.78 -16.38 21.79
CA LYS A 95 54.05 -16.30 22.51
C LYS A 95 54.05 -15.14 23.52
N LEU A 96 53.50 -14.00 23.14
CA LEU A 96 53.44 -12.77 23.93
C LEU A 96 52.44 -12.88 25.10
N SER A 97 51.36 -13.64 24.97
CA SER A 97 50.42 -13.92 26.08
C SER A 97 51.09 -14.64 27.26
N ASN A 98 52.22 -15.31 27.02
CA ASN A 98 52.96 -16.09 28.01
C ASN A 98 54.19 -15.36 28.59
N VAL A 99 54.53 -14.17 28.09
CA VAL A 99 55.73 -13.41 28.47
C VAL A 99 55.33 -12.08 29.13
N LYS A 100 55.74 -11.86 30.38
CA LYS A 100 55.46 -10.62 31.17
C LYS A 100 56.37 -9.44 30.77
N ASP A 101 56.74 -9.33 29.49
CA ASP A 101 57.57 -8.24 28.97
C ASP A 101 56.71 -7.27 28.16
N PHE A 102 56.10 -6.32 28.88
CA PHE A 102 55.17 -5.34 28.32
C PHE A 102 55.80 -4.41 27.27
N ASP A 103 57.11 -4.15 27.37
CA ASP A 103 57.83 -3.28 26.44
C ASP A 103 58.10 -3.98 25.10
N ALA A 104 58.43 -5.27 25.12
CA ALA A 104 58.58 -6.06 23.90
C ALA A 104 57.23 -6.20 23.16
N VAL A 105 56.15 -6.46 23.90
CA VAL A 105 54.77 -6.54 23.36
C VAL A 105 54.37 -5.22 22.69
N ALA A 106 54.63 -4.09 23.36
CA ALA A 106 54.29 -2.76 22.83
C ALA A 106 55.06 -2.42 21.54
N LYS A 107 56.33 -2.82 21.43
CA LYS A 107 57.13 -2.62 20.20
C LYS A 107 56.61 -3.43 19.02
N VAL A 108 56.26 -4.69 19.25
CA VAL A 108 55.68 -5.57 18.22
C VAL A 108 54.31 -5.06 17.77
N LEU A 109 53.44 -4.69 18.71
CA LEU A 109 52.12 -4.12 18.41
C LEU A 109 52.21 -2.83 17.59
N ASN A 110 53.14 -1.93 17.93
CA ASN A 110 53.37 -0.71 17.16
C ASN A 110 53.89 -1.00 15.75
N HIS A 111 54.75 -2.00 15.58
CA HIS A 111 55.20 -2.41 14.25
C HIS A 111 54.04 -2.97 13.41
N LYS A 112 53.23 -3.86 13.99
CA LYS A 112 52.06 -4.47 13.31
C LYS A 112 50.96 -3.44 13.01
N TYR A 113 50.73 -2.49 13.91
CA TYR A 113 49.84 -1.34 13.68
C TYR A 113 50.26 -0.54 12.44
N LYS A 114 51.55 -0.20 12.32
CA LYS A 114 52.06 0.55 11.15
C LYS A 114 51.85 -0.25 9.85
N ASN A 115 52.18 -1.54 9.86
CA ASN A 115 52.04 -2.39 8.68
C ASN A 115 50.58 -2.54 8.25
N LEU A 116 49.65 -2.75 9.19
CA LEU A 116 48.23 -2.87 8.88
C LEU A 116 47.64 -1.54 8.39
N LYS A 117 48.03 -0.42 9.01
CA LYS A 117 47.61 0.93 8.59
C LYS A 117 48.11 1.25 7.18
N GLU A 118 49.37 0.93 6.87
CA GLU A 118 49.93 1.12 5.54
C GLU A 118 49.24 0.24 4.49
N TYR A 119 49.02 -1.04 4.80
CA TYR A 119 48.34 -1.97 3.92
C TYR A 119 46.91 -1.53 3.57
N LEU A 120 46.11 -1.17 4.58
CA LEU A 120 44.76 -0.66 4.36
C LEU A 120 44.77 0.71 3.65
N GLY A 121 45.75 1.57 3.99
CA GLY A 121 45.93 2.88 3.37
C GLY A 121 46.18 2.78 1.86
N VAL A 122 47.07 1.89 1.42
CA VAL A 122 47.34 1.65 -0.01
C VAL A 122 46.08 1.21 -0.76
N MET A 123 45.28 0.31 -0.16
CA MET A 123 44.04 -0.17 -0.78
C MET A 123 42.96 0.90 -0.85
N LEU A 124 42.82 1.72 0.18
CA LEU A 124 41.89 2.85 0.19
C LEU A 124 42.31 3.93 -0.82
N GLU A 125 43.59 4.28 -0.89
CA GLU A 125 44.08 5.27 -1.87
C GLU A 125 43.87 4.81 -3.31
N ALA A 126 44.08 3.52 -3.60
CA ALA A 126 43.77 2.95 -4.90
C ALA A 126 42.26 2.96 -5.22
N ALA A 127 41.42 2.80 -4.20
CA ALA A 127 39.98 2.79 -4.35
C ALA A 127 39.36 4.18 -4.48
N LYS A 128 39.91 5.21 -3.83
CA LYS A 128 39.41 6.60 -3.86
C LYS A 128 39.01 7.10 -5.26
N PRO A 129 39.87 7.01 -6.30
CA PRO A 129 39.49 7.48 -7.64
C PRO A 129 38.39 6.61 -8.29
N LEU A 130 38.38 5.31 -8.03
CA LEU A 130 37.38 4.38 -8.58
C LEU A 130 36.00 4.58 -7.93
N THR A 131 35.97 4.76 -6.61
CA THR A 131 34.74 5.07 -5.87
C THR A 131 34.16 6.41 -6.30
N LYS A 132 35.00 7.45 -6.43
CA LYS A 132 34.55 8.76 -6.93
C LYS A 132 34.06 8.70 -8.37
N LYS A 133 34.66 7.84 -9.21
CA LYS A 133 34.21 7.62 -10.59
C LYS A 133 32.84 6.92 -10.62
N ALA A 134 32.63 5.87 -9.81
CA ALA A 134 31.35 5.17 -9.71
C ALA A 134 30.20 6.09 -9.23
N VAL A 135 30.47 6.94 -8.24
CA VAL A 135 29.49 7.95 -7.76
C VAL A 135 29.23 9.01 -8.84
N ARG A 136 30.25 9.44 -9.58
CA ARG A 136 30.08 10.39 -10.70
C ARG A 136 29.32 9.77 -11.88
N GLU A 137 29.54 8.51 -12.22
CA GLU A 137 28.83 7.81 -13.28
C GLU A 137 27.34 7.71 -12.94
N LEU A 138 26.98 7.35 -11.70
CA LEU A 138 25.60 7.42 -11.21
C LEU A 138 24.99 8.83 -11.30
N ALA A 139 25.75 9.86 -10.93
CA ALA A 139 25.28 11.24 -11.01
C ALA A 139 25.16 11.76 -12.46
N ILE A 140 25.95 11.22 -13.39
CA ILE A 140 25.91 11.57 -14.82
C ILE A 140 24.76 10.82 -15.51
N ASP A 141 24.51 9.56 -15.15
CA ASP A 141 23.38 8.77 -15.65
C ASP A 141 22.02 9.32 -15.16
N LEU A 142 21.98 9.97 -14.00
CA LEU A 142 20.81 10.71 -13.52
C LEU A 142 20.59 12.05 -14.26
N ASN A 143 21.64 12.67 -14.81
CA ASN A 143 21.58 14.00 -15.44
C ASN A 143 21.56 13.97 -16.97
N LYS A 144 22.05 12.90 -17.61
CA LYS A 144 21.90 12.68 -19.03
C LYS A 144 20.61 11.90 -19.22
N GLY A 145 19.53 12.61 -19.53
CA GLY A 145 18.27 12.06 -20.04
C GLY A 145 18.42 11.37 -21.40
N GLN A 146 19.43 10.53 -21.58
CA GLN A 146 19.53 9.59 -22.67
C GLN A 146 18.76 8.35 -22.23
N ASN A 147 17.70 8.05 -22.98
CA ASN A 147 16.97 6.78 -23.09
C ASN A 147 17.73 5.57 -22.51
N VAL A 148 17.80 5.48 -21.19
CA VAL A 148 17.84 4.23 -20.49
C VAL A 148 16.48 3.65 -20.79
N ASP A 149 16.44 2.52 -21.50
CA ASP A 149 15.27 1.64 -21.52
C ASP A 149 14.64 1.75 -20.15
N SER A 150 13.47 2.39 -20.07
CA SER A 150 12.85 2.71 -18.79
C SER A 150 12.82 1.41 -18.03
N SER A 151 13.72 1.24 -17.06
CA SER A 151 13.60 0.18 -16.09
C SER A 151 12.36 0.61 -15.35
N GLU A 152 11.24 0.09 -15.82
CA GLU A 152 9.94 0.33 -15.25
C GLU A 152 10.05 -0.30 -13.87
N VAL A 153 10.41 0.53 -12.89
CA VAL A 153 10.46 0.12 -11.50
C VAL A 153 8.99 -0.02 -11.10
N VAL A 154 8.46 -1.21 -11.31
CA VAL A 154 7.12 -1.57 -10.86
C VAL A 154 7.22 -1.85 -9.36
N MET A 155 6.65 -0.95 -8.57
CA MET A 155 6.46 -1.15 -7.13
C MET A 155 5.03 -1.65 -6.91
N GLU A 156 4.89 -2.89 -6.44
CA GLU A 156 3.61 -3.40 -5.98
C GLU A 156 3.39 -3.01 -4.52
N VAL A 157 2.28 -2.31 -4.24
CA VAL A 157 1.90 -1.91 -2.89
C VAL A 157 0.65 -2.66 -2.48
N TYR A 158 0.77 -3.48 -1.43
CA TYR A 158 -0.35 -4.17 -0.80
C TYR A 158 -0.83 -3.33 0.39
N CYS A 159 -2.04 -2.78 0.29
CA CYS A 159 -2.62 -1.95 1.33
C CYS A 159 -4.15 -2.17 1.42
N THR A 160 -4.71 -1.89 2.59
CA THR A 160 -6.16 -1.80 2.76
C THR A 160 -6.70 -0.54 2.08
N ARG A 161 -8.02 -0.46 1.88
CA ARG A 161 -8.67 0.75 1.34
C ARG A 161 -8.36 1.99 2.18
N GLU A 162 -8.44 1.85 3.49
CA GLU A 162 -8.17 2.94 4.44
C GLU A 162 -6.71 3.39 4.39
N GLN A 163 -5.78 2.44 4.25
CA GLN A 163 -4.36 2.73 4.04
C GLN A 163 -4.11 3.48 2.73
N LEU A 164 -4.75 3.06 1.63
CA LEU A 164 -4.64 3.74 0.35
C LEU A 164 -5.07 5.20 0.42
N ASN A 165 -6.14 5.50 1.17
CA ASN A 165 -6.65 6.87 1.33
C ASN A 165 -5.63 7.83 1.96
N HIS A 166 -4.65 7.31 2.69
CA HIS A 166 -3.64 8.10 3.41
C HIS A 166 -2.20 7.72 3.04
N LEU A 167 -2.01 7.02 1.91
CA LEU A 167 -0.72 6.41 1.56
C LEU A 167 0.35 7.42 1.16
N PHE A 168 -0.05 8.56 0.59
CA PHE A 168 0.89 9.55 0.06
C PHE A 168 0.90 10.83 0.89
N PHE A 169 2.09 11.27 1.29
CA PHE A 169 2.26 12.63 1.79
C PHE A 169 2.13 13.62 0.63
N ARG A 170 1.43 14.73 0.88
CA ARG A 170 1.23 15.79 -0.11
C ARG A 170 2.55 16.41 -0.58
N LYS A 171 3.53 16.45 0.32
CA LYS A 171 4.89 16.90 0.07
C LYS A 171 5.88 15.83 0.55
N PRO A 172 7.09 15.73 -0.03
CA PRO A 172 8.14 14.89 0.55
C PRO A 172 8.47 15.33 1.98
N ARG A 173 8.66 14.35 2.88
CA ARG A 173 9.05 14.60 4.27
C ARG A 173 10.56 14.54 4.45
N ALA A 174 11.19 15.69 4.69
CA ALA A 174 12.64 15.80 4.84
C ALA A 174 13.19 14.97 6.02
N ASP A 175 12.44 14.92 7.12
CA ASP A 175 12.76 14.14 8.32
C ASP A 175 12.69 12.62 8.10
N LEU A 176 12.00 12.18 7.04
CA LEU A 176 11.91 10.79 6.59
C LEU A 176 12.69 10.55 5.28
N ASN A 177 13.86 11.20 5.13
CA ASN A 177 14.71 11.07 3.94
C ASN A 177 13.97 11.37 2.62
N ASN A 178 13.16 12.43 2.61
CA ASN A 178 12.31 12.83 1.48
C ASN A 178 11.30 11.76 1.03
N ALA A 179 10.86 10.88 1.94
CA ALA A 179 9.82 9.90 1.64
C ALA A 179 8.49 10.57 1.26
N ILE A 180 7.82 9.98 0.27
CA ILE A 180 6.46 10.35 -0.15
C ILE A 180 5.40 9.38 0.37
N PHE A 181 5.81 8.22 0.88
CA PHE A 181 4.91 7.20 1.40
C PHE A 181 4.71 7.40 2.90
N ASN A 182 3.46 7.48 3.31
CA ASN A 182 3.04 7.45 4.70
C ASN A 182 2.81 6.00 5.13
N ILE A 183 3.76 5.46 5.90
CA ILE A 183 3.69 4.11 6.48
C ILE A 183 3.19 4.12 7.93
N ASN A 184 2.83 5.28 8.47
CA ASN A 184 2.37 5.38 9.84
C ASN A 184 0.99 4.74 10.00
N LYS A 185 0.72 4.21 11.20
CA LYS A 185 -0.62 3.73 11.55
C LYS A 185 -1.59 4.90 11.47
N ILE A 186 -2.66 4.71 10.70
CA ILE A 186 -3.73 5.69 10.55
C ILE A 186 -4.61 5.55 11.79
N GLU A 187 -4.68 6.61 12.59
CA GLU A 187 -5.66 6.70 13.66
C GLU A 187 -6.95 7.30 13.10
N PRO A 188 -8.13 6.73 13.41
CA PRO A 188 -9.40 7.29 12.96
C PRO A 188 -9.59 8.70 13.55
N THR A 189 -9.60 9.72 12.69
CA THR A 189 -9.72 11.13 13.13
C THR A 189 -11.15 11.66 13.13
N LYS A 190 -12.12 10.92 12.58
CA LYS A 190 -13.50 11.38 12.40
C LYS A 190 -14.52 10.49 13.10
N ILE A 191 -15.25 11.08 14.04
CA ILE A 191 -16.51 10.53 14.57
C ILE A 191 -17.60 10.87 13.56
N SER A 192 -18.14 9.86 12.87
CA SER A 192 -19.28 10.06 11.98
C SER A 192 -20.58 9.78 12.73
N LEU A 193 -21.38 10.82 12.92
CA LEU A 193 -22.68 10.75 13.60
C LEU A 193 -23.82 10.30 12.67
N ASN A 194 -23.56 10.21 11.36
CA ASN A 194 -24.57 9.88 10.37
C ASN A 194 -24.50 8.39 10.02
N THR A 195 -25.56 7.65 10.32
CA THR A 195 -25.72 6.26 9.92
C THR A 195 -26.27 6.14 8.50
N LEU A 196 -25.70 5.23 7.71
CA LEU A 196 -26.21 4.98 6.36
C LEU A 196 -27.56 4.26 6.45
N THR A 197 -28.55 4.77 5.71
CA THR A 197 -29.85 4.10 5.62
C THR A 197 -29.72 2.81 4.80
N PHE A 198 -30.60 1.83 5.04
CA PHE A 198 -30.58 0.58 4.28
C PHE A 198 -30.76 0.82 2.78
N GLU A 199 -31.65 1.74 2.38
CA GLU A 199 -31.84 2.13 0.99
C GLU A 199 -30.58 2.76 0.37
N SER A 200 -29.91 3.66 1.10
CA SER A 200 -28.60 4.21 0.71
C SER A 200 -27.59 3.08 0.50
N ILE A 201 -27.55 2.09 1.39
CA ILE A 201 -26.62 0.94 1.28
C ILE A 201 -26.91 0.11 0.03
N LEU A 202 -28.17 -0.12 -0.32
CA LEU A 202 -28.52 -0.81 -1.56
C LEU A 202 -28.00 -0.06 -2.79
N ASN A 203 -27.92 1.28 -2.75
CA ASN A 203 -27.36 2.13 -3.80
C ASN A 203 -25.86 2.44 -3.63
N PHE A 204 -25.22 1.87 -2.63
CA PHE A 204 -23.80 2.02 -2.42
C PHE A 204 -23.02 1.28 -3.50
N TRP A 205 -21.84 1.80 -3.84
CA TRP A 205 -21.07 1.36 -5.01
C TRP A 205 -20.52 -0.07 -4.97
N TRP A 206 -20.65 -0.76 -3.84
CA TRP A 206 -20.14 -2.12 -3.65
C TRP A 206 -21.28 -3.09 -3.42
N THR A 207 -22.53 -2.66 -3.56
CA THR A 207 -23.67 -3.52 -3.24
C THR A 207 -24.15 -4.26 -4.48
N LYS A 208 -24.12 -5.59 -4.40
CA LYS A 208 -24.73 -6.49 -5.37
C LYS A 208 -25.98 -7.12 -4.79
N ILE A 209 -27.02 -7.19 -5.61
CA ILE A 209 -28.29 -7.82 -5.25
C ILE A 209 -28.55 -8.97 -6.23
N TYR A 210 -28.78 -10.15 -5.68
CA TYR A 210 -29.08 -11.37 -6.41
C TYR A 210 -30.44 -11.90 -5.97
N ILE A 211 -31.34 -12.09 -6.93
CA ILE A 211 -32.62 -12.78 -6.76
C ILE A 211 -32.61 -13.95 -7.74
N GLN A 212 -32.56 -15.17 -7.20
CA GLN A 212 -32.45 -16.40 -7.97
C GLN A 212 -33.56 -17.38 -7.59
N LEU A 213 -34.69 -17.26 -8.27
CA LEU A 213 -35.80 -18.21 -8.20
C LEU A 213 -35.76 -19.15 -9.42
N PRO A 214 -36.37 -20.35 -9.37
CA PRO A 214 -36.40 -21.27 -10.51
C PRO A 214 -36.89 -20.63 -11.82
N ASN A 215 -37.88 -19.76 -11.69
CA ASN A 215 -38.60 -19.12 -12.80
C ASN A 215 -38.30 -17.64 -12.97
N PHE A 216 -37.44 -17.06 -12.12
CA PHE A 216 -37.08 -15.66 -12.17
C PHE A 216 -35.65 -15.43 -11.69
N THR A 217 -34.86 -14.77 -12.52
CA THR A 217 -33.50 -14.37 -12.17
C THR A 217 -33.37 -12.89 -12.39
N TYR A 218 -33.00 -12.18 -11.32
CA TYR A 218 -32.68 -10.77 -11.37
C TYR A 218 -31.35 -10.54 -10.64
N PHE A 219 -30.45 -9.86 -11.31
CA PHE A 219 -29.16 -9.49 -10.76
C PHE A 219 -28.92 -8.02 -11.00
N ARG A 220 -28.47 -7.32 -9.96
CA ARG A 220 -28.13 -5.91 -10.01
C ARG A 220 -26.78 -5.68 -9.37
N GLU A 221 -25.92 -5.00 -10.11
CA GLU A 221 -24.58 -4.59 -9.69
C GLU A 221 -24.32 -3.16 -10.14
N LEU A 222 -23.75 -2.36 -9.26
CA LEU A 222 -23.13 -1.11 -9.66
C LEU A 222 -21.64 -1.41 -9.96
N ILE A 223 -21.22 -1.17 -11.21
CA ILE A 223 -19.87 -1.40 -11.72
C ILE A 223 -19.13 -0.08 -11.76
N TYR A 224 -18.01 -0.03 -11.04
CA TYR A 224 -17.13 1.13 -10.98
C TYR A 224 -15.77 0.73 -11.50
N LYS A 225 -15.31 1.43 -12.53
CA LYS A 225 -13.92 1.32 -12.99
C LYS A 225 -13.13 2.41 -12.27
N TYR A 226 -12.14 1.99 -11.49
CA TYR A 226 -11.21 2.89 -10.84
C TYR A 226 -9.99 3.09 -11.73
N LYS A 227 -9.49 4.32 -11.75
CA LYS A 227 -8.18 4.66 -12.26
C LYS A 227 -7.48 5.47 -11.19
N HIS A 228 -6.32 4.99 -10.77
CA HIS A 228 -5.45 5.68 -9.81
C HIS A 228 -4.30 6.30 -10.58
N THR A 229 -4.00 7.56 -10.30
CA THR A 229 -2.87 8.26 -10.91
C THR A 229 -2.26 9.18 -9.87
N LEU A 230 -1.00 8.95 -9.52
CA LEU A 230 -0.27 9.87 -8.65
C LEU A 230 0.10 11.10 -9.48
N VAL A 231 -0.45 12.26 -9.13
CA VAL A 231 -0.27 13.51 -9.86
C VAL A 231 0.47 14.53 -9.00
N ASN A 232 1.28 15.38 -9.63
CA ASN A 232 1.79 16.59 -8.99
C ASN A 232 0.99 17.79 -9.50
N LYS A 233 0.04 18.29 -8.70
CA LYS A 233 -0.89 19.35 -9.10
C LYS A 233 -0.23 20.67 -9.47
N VAL A 234 1.03 20.90 -9.07
CA VAL A 234 1.82 22.07 -9.50
C VAL A 234 2.16 22.02 -11.00
N ARG A 235 2.27 20.82 -11.57
CA ARG A 235 2.72 20.58 -12.95
C ARG A 235 1.65 19.97 -13.86
N ASP A 236 0.48 19.69 -13.30
CA ASP A 236 -0.57 18.94 -13.99
C ASP A 236 -1.38 19.88 -14.90
N GLU A 237 -1.34 19.63 -16.21
CA GLU A 237 -2.20 20.33 -17.16
C GLU A 237 -3.63 19.82 -17.00
N LYS A 238 -4.59 20.76 -16.85
CA LYS A 238 -6.00 20.40 -16.67
C LYS A 238 -6.51 19.65 -17.90
N THR A 239 -6.71 18.35 -17.76
CA THR A 239 -7.39 17.55 -18.78
C THR A 239 -8.89 17.90 -18.74
N PRO A 240 -9.53 18.22 -19.88
CA PRO A 240 -10.96 18.47 -19.92
C PRO A 240 -11.76 17.23 -19.48
N ALA A 241 -12.90 17.45 -18.83
CA ALA A 241 -13.74 16.37 -18.35
C ALA A 241 -14.29 15.54 -19.52
N GLU A 242 -14.06 14.23 -19.49
CA GLU A 242 -14.62 13.29 -20.46
C GLU A 242 -16.14 13.21 -20.31
N ILE A 243 -16.86 13.27 -21.44
CA ILE A 243 -18.31 13.10 -21.50
C ILE A 243 -18.61 11.62 -21.78
N LEU A 244 -19.30 10.99 -20.83
CA LEU A 244 -19.71 9.59 -20.90
C LEU A 244 -21.09 9.45 -21.57
N ASP A 245 -21.28 8.35 -22.32
CA ASP A 245 -22.58 8.02 -22.87
C ASP A 245 -23.49 7.37 -21.82
N THR A 246 -24.56 8.07 -21.44
CA THR A 246 -25.55 7.62 -20.47
C THR A 246 -26.68 6.81 -21.11
N ARG A 247 -26.59 6.42 -22.39
CA ARG A 247 -27.57 5.52 -23.02
C ARG A 247 -27.51 4.11 -22.44
N VAL A 248 -28.67 3.44 -22.43
CA VAL A 248 -28.78 2.04 -22.04
C VAL A 248 -28.31 1.14 -23.17
N TYR A 249 -27.29 0.36 -22.88
CA TYR A 249 -26.76 -0.69 -23.73
C TYR A 249 -27.30 -2.03 -23.27
N ASN A 250 -27.68 -2.90 -24.21
CA ASN A 250 -28.09 -4.25 -23.89
C ASN A 250 -27.29 -5.29 -24.69
N LYS A 251 -26.91 -6.38 -24.02
CA LYS A 251 -26.28 -7.54 -24.64
C LYS A 251 -27.16 -8.76 -24.42
N ALA A 252 -27.52 -9.45 -25.50
CA ALA A 252 -28.45 -10.58 -25.43
C ALA A 252 -28.22 -11.60 -26.54
N LYS A 253 -28.47 -12.88 -26.24
CA LYS A 253 -28.47 -13.99 -27.21
C LYS A 253 -29.75 -14.80 -26.99
N LYS A 254 -30.55 -15.02 -28.06
CA LYS A 254 -31.82 -15.77 -28.05
C LYS A 254 -32.84 -15.24 -27.02
N VAL A 255 -33.44 -14.09 -27.32
CA VAL A 255 -34.32 -13.35 -26.39
C VAL A 255 -35.80 -13.45 -26.74
N LYS A 256 -36.64 -13.30 -25.72
CA LYS A 256 -38.06 -12.96 -25.83
C LYS A 256 -38.26 -11.53 -25.35
N GLU A 257 -39.20 -10.84 -25.98
CA GLU A 257 -39.60 -9.50 -25.60
C GLU A 257 -40.76 -9.56 -24.62
N HIS A 258 -40.64 -8.82 -23.53
CA HIS A 258 -41.62 -8.73 -22.47
C HIS A 258 -41.87 -7.26 -22.15
N PRO A 259 -43.09 -6.86 -21.78
CA PRO A 259 -43.30 -5.52 -21.26
C PRO A 259 -42.55 -5.38 -19.92
N LYS A 260 -41.93 -4.24 -19.69
CA LYS A 260 -41.24 -3.89 -18.42
C LYS A 260 -42.14 -4.12 -17.20
N THR A 261 -43.44 -3.87 -17.35
CA THR A 261 -44.46 -4.12 -16.32
C THR A 261 -44.54 -5.58 -15.87
N ALA A 262 -44.16 -6.54 -16.71
CA ALA A 262 -44.14 -7.95 -16.32
C ALA A 262 -43.09 -8.23 -15.23
N VAL A 263 -41.98 -7.48 -15.21
CA VAL A 263 -40.97 -7.57 -14.15
C VAL A 263 -41.50 -6.98 -12.84
N TYR A 264 -42.19 -5.84 -12.90
CA TYR A 264 -42.85 -5.24 -11.74
C TYR A 264 -43.89 -6.18 -11.11
N GLN A 265 -44.74 -6.78 -11.94
CA GLN A 265 -45.72 -7.77 -11.50
C GLN A 265 -45.07 -9.00 -10.85
N TYR A 266 -43.86 -9.37 -11.30
CA TYR A 266 -43.09 -10.45 -10.70
C TYR A 266 -42.68 -10.10 -9.27
N PHE A 267 -42.16 -8.89 -9.04
CA PHE A 267 -41.85 -8.41 -7.68
C PHE A 267 -43.10 -8.36 -6.79
N ASP A 268 -44.23 -7.87 -7.31
CA ASP A 268 -45.48 -7.79 -6.54
C ASP A 268 -46.00 -9.19 -6.15
N LYS A 269 -45.88 -10.17 -7.05
CA LYS A 269 -46.23 -11.57 -6.76
C LYS A 269 -45.32 -12.20 -5.71
N ILE A 270 -44.03 -11.88 -5.71
CA ILE A 270 -43.12 -12.36 -4.65
C ILE A 270 -43.60 -11.84 -3.29
N LEU A 271 -43.96 -10.56 -3.19
CA LEU A 271 -44.48 -9.98 -1.95
C LEU A 271 -45.78 -10.67 -1.48
N GLN A 272 -46.69 -11.00 -2.40
CA GLN A 272 -47.95 -11.68 -2.09
C GLN A 272 -47.76 -13.12 -1.58
N LEU A 273 -46.72 -13.81 -2.04
CA LEU A 273 -46.41 -15.19 -1.65
C LEU A 273 -45.56 -15.28 -0.38
N CYS A 274 -45.06 -14.15 0.13
CA CYS A 274 -44.34 -14.08 1.40
C CYS A 274 -45.32 -13.93 2.56
N ASN A 275 -45.29 -14.88 3.50
CA ASN A 275 -46.17 -14.87 4.68
C ASN A 275 -45.57 -14.16 5.91
N ASP A 276 -44.27 -13.88 5.89
CA ASP A 276 -43.55 -13.25 7.01
C ASP A 276 -43.52 -11.72 6.83
N GLU A 277 -44.09 -10.98 7.78
CA GLU A 277 -44.22 -9.52 7.72
C GLU A 277 -42.85 -8.81 7.69
N HIS A 278 -41.86 -9.29 8.46
CA HIS A 278 -40.53 -8.69 8.48
C HIS A 278 -39.82 -8.88 7.14
N VAL A 279 -39.96 -10.05 6.54
CA VAL A 279 -39.44 -10.33 5.19
C VAL A 279 -40.15 -9.46 4.15
N VAL A 280 -41.47 -9.29 4.25
CA VAL A 280 -42.23 -8.44 3.32
C VAL A 280 -41.73 -7.00 3.39
N GLN A 281 -41.52 -6.43 4.58
CA GLN A 281 -40.96 -5.09 4.75
C GLN A 281 -39.56 -4.96 4.13
N LEU A 282 -38.68 -5.94 4.37
CA LEU A 282 -37.36 -6.01 3.76
C LEU A 282 -37.42 -6.00 2.23
N LEU A 283 -38.27 -6.87 1.66
CA LEU A 283 -38.43 -7.01 0.21
C LEU A 283 -39.08 -5.78 -0.42
N GLN A 284 -39.97 -5.08 0.28
CA GLN A 284 -40.54 -3.82 -0.20
C GLN A 284 -39.45 -2.77 -0.45
N VAL A 285 -38.51 -2.60 0.48
CA VAL A 285 -37.40 -1.65 0.31
C VAL A 285 -36.49 -2.08 -0.85
N ILE A 286 -36.12 -3.37 -0.91
CA ILE A 286 -35.30 -3.90 -2.00
C ILE A 286 -35.99 -3.70 -3.35
N PHE A 287 -37.25 -4.11 -3.48
CA PHE A 287 -37.98 -4.01 -4.74
C PHE A 287 -38.29 -2.55 -5.12
N HIS A 288 -38.41 -1.63 -4.16
CA HIS A 288 -38.49 -0.20 -4.46
C HIS A 288 -37.24 0.28 -5.21
N VAL A 289 -36.05 -0.06 -4.70
CA VAL A 289 -34.77 0.25 -5.36
C VAL A 289 -34.68 -0.42 -6.73
N LEU A 290 -35.00 -1.70 -6.82
CA LEU A 290 -34.92 -2.44 -8.10
C LEU A 290 -35.91 -1.90 -9.14
N LYS A 291 -37.13 -1.51 -8.74
CA LYS A 291 -38.12 -0.92 -9.64
C LYS A 291 -37.65 0.43 -10.19
N THR A 292 -36.98 1.21 -9.36
CA THR A 292 -36.40 2.50 -9.70
C THR A 292 -35.27 2.38 -10.74
N ASP A 293 -34.44 1.34 -10.62
CA ASP A 293 -33.42 1.00 -11.62
C ASP A 293 -34.02 0.64 -13.00
N LEU A 294 -35.25 0.12 -13.03
CA LEU A 294 -35.95 -0.26 -14.27
C LEU A 294 -36.55 0.93 -15.01
N ILE A 295 -36.70 2.12 -14.38
CA ILE A 295 -37.30 3.31 -15.01
C ILE A 295 -36.57 3.67 -16.30
N ASP A 296 -35.24 3.60 -16.27
CA ASP A 296 -34.37 3.94 -17.39
C ASP A 296 -34.34 2.88 -18.51
N LEU A 297 -34.92 1.69 -18.28
CA LEU A 297 -34.99 0.66 -19.31
C LEU A 297 -36.14 0.94 -20.29
N PRO A 298 -36.01 0.50 -21.56
CA PRO A 298 -37.09 0.56 -22.54
C PRO A 298 -38.37 -0.11 -22.03
N ASP A 299 -39.52 0.34 -22.51
CA ASP A 299 -40.83 -0.22 -22.11
C ASP A 299 -40.99 -1.70 -22.48
N THR A 300 -40.25 -2.15 -23.50
CA THR A 300 -40.12 -3.56 -23.86
C THR A 300 -38.70 -4.03 -23.53
N VAL A 301 -38.58 -4.98 -22.61
CA VAL A 301 -37.33 -5.58 -22.19
C VAL A 301 -37.13 -6.95 -22.86
N LYS A 302 -35.92 -7.18 -23.35
CA LYS A 302 -35.42 -8.47 -23.84
C LYS A 302 -34.97 -9.33 -22.66
N ILE A 303 -35.40 -10.59 -22.62
CA ILE A 303 -35.07 -11.57 -21.58
C ILE A 303 -34.72 -12.92 -22.24
N PRO A 304 -33.59 -13.58 -21.92
CA PRO A 304 -32.52 -13.11 -21.02
C PRO A 304 -31.72 -11.95 -21.62
N SER A 305 -31.41 -10.91 -20.84
CA SER A 305 -30.49 -9.85 -21.27
C SER A 305 -29.74 -9.20 -20.10
N ASN A 306 -28.58 -8.63 -20.44
CA ASN A 306 -27.78 -7.80 -19.55
C ASN A 306 -27.83 -6.35 -20.06
N TYR A 307 -28.35 -5.45 -19.23
CA TYR A 307 -28.46 -4.01 -19.46
C TYR A 307 -27.37 -3.28 -18.69
N ARG A 308 -26.73 -2.30 -19.34
CA ARG A 308 -25.67 -1.48 -18.75
C ARG A 308 -25.83 -0.02 -19.17
N LYS A 309 -25.60 0.90 -18.25
CA LYS A 309 -25.53 2.34 -18.55
C LYS A 309 -24.60 3.05 -17.56
N HIS A 310 -23.97 4.13 -18.01
CA HIS A 310 -23.30 5.07 -17.12
C HIS A 310 -24.34 5.90 -16.36
N VAL A 311 -24.23 5.96 -15.03
CA VAL A 311 -25.22 6.65 -14.18
C VAL A 311 -25.11 8.16 -14.31
N ASN A 312 -23.94 8.67 -14.69
CA ASN A 312 -23.70 10.10 -14.83
C ASN A 312 -22.91 10.43 -16.11
N GLN A 313 -23.07 11.66 -16.59
CA GLN A 313 -22.38 12.15 -17.79
C GLN A 313 -20.88 12.38 -17.55
N TYR A 314 -20.47 12.61 -16.31
CA TYR A 314 -19.08 12.81 -15.94
C TYR A 314 -18.65 11.78 -14.89
N ASN A 315 -17.39 11.39 -14.96
CA ASN A 315 -16.71 10.64 -13.89
C ASN A 315 -16.72 11.43 -12.58
N TYR A 316 -16.46 10.78 -11.46
CA TYR A 316 -16.10 11.47 -10.23
C TYR A 316 -14.62 11.30 -9.95
N VAL A 317 -14.02 12.30 -9.32
CA VAL A 317 -12.60 12.30 -8.95
C VAL A 317 -12.47 12.63 -7.47
N ARG A 318 -11.46 12.07 -6.81
CA ARG A 318 -11.05 12.53 -5.50
C ARG A 318 -9.53 12.49 -5.38
N TYR A 319 -9.04 13.22 -4.41
CA TYR A 319 -7.62 13.42 -4.18
C TYR A 319 -7.27 12.86 -2.81
N LEU A 320 -6.45 11.80 -2.80
CA LEU A 320 -6.05 11.08 -1.61
C LEU A 320 -4.62 11.47 -1.25
N TYR A 321 -4.43 12.04 -0.07
CA TYR A 321 -3.14 12.48 0.45
C TYR A 321 -3.22 12.74 1.96
N VAL A 322 -2.05 12.85 2.59
CA VAL A 322 -1.88 13.31 3.98
C VAL A 322 -1.13 14.64 3.96
N GLU A 323 -1.65 15.61 4.71
CA GLU A 323 -0.99 16.90 4.89
C GLU A 323 0.28 16.76 5.74
N ASN A 324 1.28 17.59 5.44
CA ASN A 324 2.47 17.74 6.27
C ASN A 324 2.45 19.14 6.88
N GLU A 325 2.44 19.25 8.19
CA GLU A 325 2.40 20.56 8.87
C GLU A 325 3.71 21.35 8.75
N GLU A 326 4.82 20.72 8.32
CA GLU A 326 6.18 21.27 8.45
C GLU A 326 6.95 21.52 7.13
N SER A 327 6.32 21.33 5.96
CA SER A 327 7.04 21.46 4.67
C SER A 327 6.59 22.67 3.84
N ASP A 328 7.50 23.63 3.66
CA ASP A 328 7.32 24.80 2.80
C ASP A 328 7.64 24.54 1.31
N ASP A 329 7.92 23.30 0.91
CA ASP A 329 8.27 23.01 -0.49
C ASP A 329 7.06 23.30 -1.41
N THR A 330 7.26 24.18 -2.39
CA THR A 330 6.24 24.57 -3.39
C THR A 330 6.37 23.80 -4.70
N LYS A 331 7.39 22.94 -4.84
CA LYS A 331 7.63 22.17 -6.08
C LYS A 331 6.71 20.96 -6.21
N TYR A 332 6.14 20.52 -5.10
CA TYR A 332 5.35 19.30 -5.01
C TYR A 332 3.99 19.57 -4.39
N ASP A 333 2.96 19.14 -5.10
CA ASP A 333 1.62 18.94 -4.59
C ASP A 333 1.15 17.55 -5.04
N LEU A 334 1.71 16.52 -4.38
CA LEU A 334 1.49 15.12 -4.70
C LEU A 334 0.13 14.68 -4.18
N GLN A 335 -0.72 14.20 -5.07
CA GLN A 335 -2.04 13.70 -4.72
C GLN A 335 -2.29 12.44 -5.52
N LEU A 336 -2.76 11.38 -4.87
CA LEU A 336 -3.28 10.23 -5.59
C LEU A 336 -4.67 10.59 -6.10
N GLU A 337 -4.77 10.92 -7.38
CA GLU A 337 -6.04 11.12 -8.07
C GLU A 337 -6.68 9.75 -8.26
N GLU A 338 -7.84 9.56 -7.65
CA GLU A 338 -8.69 8.41 -7.88
C GLU A 338 -9.90 8.86 -8.71
N VAL A 339 -9.99 8.35 -9.93
CA VAL A 339 -11.12 8.57 -10.83
C VAL A 339 -12.02 7.35 -10.78
N VAL A 340 -13.33 7.57 -10.66
CA VAL A 340 -14.34 6.53 -10.72
C VAL A 340 -15.34 6.80 -11.85
N THR A 341 -15.55 5.79 -12.69
CA THR A 341 -16.59 5.79 -13.73
C THR A 341 -17.76 4.92 -13.28
N PRO A 342 -18.83 5.53 -12.74
CA PRO A 342 -19.94 4.77 -12.20
C PRO A 342 -20.84 4.26 -13.35
N SER A 343 -21.18 2.99 -13.31
CA SER A 343 -22.13 2.37 -14.23
C SER A 343 -23.01 1.38 -13.48
N TYR A 344 -24.25 1.20 -13.89
CA TYR A 344 -25.08 0.12 -13.37
C TYR A 344 -25.15 -1.02 -14.38
N GLN A 345 -25.36 -2.22 -13.86
CA GLN A 345 -25.60 -3.43 -14.63
C GLN A 345 -26.78 -4.18 -14.06
N ILE A 346 -27.76 -4.48 -14.91
CA ILE A 346 -28.96 -5.26 -14.57
C ILE A 346 -29.00 -6.46 -15.49
N LEU A 347 -29.03 -7.66 -14.92
CA LEU A 347 -29.30 -8.88 -15.66
C LEU A 347 -30.68 -9.41 -15.30
N ILE A 348 -31.51 -9.59 -16.33
CA ILE A 348 -32.81 -10.24 -16.22
C ILE A 348 -32.69 -11.55 -16.99
N GLY A 349 -32.70 -12.67 -16.27
CA GLY A 349 -32.37 -13.99 -16.83
C GLY A 349 -33.59 -14.80 -17.25
N ARG A 350 -34.55 -14.98 -16.35
CA ARG A 350 -35.73 -15.82 -16.59
C ARG A 350 -36.98 -15.06 -16.20
N LEU A 351 -38.07 -15.29 -16.93
CA LEU A 351 -39.41 -14.80 -16.61
C LEU A 351 -40.42 -15.89 -16.98
N GLY A 352 -40.67 -16.81 -16.06
CA GLY A 352 -41.50 -17.99 -16.26
C GLY A 352 -42.94 -17.83 -15.76
N LYS A 353 -43.56 -18.94 -15.34
CA LYS A 353 -44.76 -18.91 -14.48
C LYS A 353 -44.30 -18.90 -13.02
N MET A 354 -44.99 -18.17 -12.14
CA MET A 354 -44.67 -18.20 -10.71
C MET A 354 -45.01 -19.56 -10.10
N PRO A 355 -44.19 -20.08 -9.16
CA PRO A 355 -44.57 -21.22 -8.36
C PRO A 355 -45.69 -20.87 -7.38
N GLU A 356 -46.37 -21.89 -6.86
CA GLU A 356 -47.44 -21.71 -5.85
C GLU A 356 -46.89 -21.30 -4.47
N SER A 357 -45.63 -21.65 -4.19
CA SER A 357 -44.94 -21.28 -2.95
C SER A 357 -43.50 -20.86 -3.24
N LEU A 358 -42.96 -19.97 -2.41
CA LEU A 358 -41.57 -19.55 -2.48
C LEU A 358 -40.67 -20.46 -1.62
N PRO A 359 -39.43 -20.74 -2.06
CA PRO A 359 -38.42 -21.33 -1.18
C PRO A 359 -38.04 -20.32 -0.06
N PRO A 360 -37.38 -20.79 1.01
CA PRO A 360 -36.83 -19.93 2.04
C PRO A 360 -36.01 -18.77 1.47
N VAL A 361 -36.18 -17.57 2.02
CA VAL A 361 -35.61 -16.31 1.46
C VAL A 361 -34.09 -16.38 1.33
N GLN A 362 -33.43 -17.01 2.29
CA GLN A 362 -31.99 -17.28 2.28
C GLN A 362 -31.49 -18.10 1.08
N GLU A 363 -32.35 -18.87 0.40
CA GLU A 363 -31.93 -19.68 -0.75
C GLU A 363 -31.92 -18.89 -2.06
N TRP A 364 -32.69 -17.80 -2.14
CA TRP A 364 -32.90 -17.08 -3.38
C TRP A 364 -32.55 -15.59 -3.33
N LEU A 365 -32.53 -14.95 -2.16
CA LEU A 365 -32.10 -13.58 -1.97
C LEU A 365 -30.70 -13.53 -1.35
N LYS A 366 -29.78 -12.86 -2.05
CA LYS A 366 -28.42 -12.62 -1.56
C LYS A 366 -28.00 -11.19 -1.86
N ILE A 367 -27.40 -10.54 -0.87
CA ILE A 367 -26.74 -9.25 -1.00
C ILE A 367 -25.24 -9.44 -0.74
N GLU A 368 -24.39 -8.82 -1.54
CA GLU A 368 -22.93 -8.93 -1.39
C GLU A 368 -22.28 -7.55 -1.38
N CYS A 369 -21.38 -7.33 -0.41
CA CYS A 369 -20.46 -6.21 -0.43
C CYS A 369 -19.23 -6.59 -1.26
N MET A 370 -19.03 -5.90 -2.36
CA MET A 370 -18.00 -6.18 -3.37
C MET A 370 -16.59 -5.83 -2.95
N MET A 371 -16.43 -4.91 -1.99
CA MET A 371 -15.13 -4.57 -1.44
C MET A 371 -14.64 -5.65 -0.49
N CYS A 372 -15.45 -6.00 0.52
CA CYS A 372 -15.08 -6.99 1.53
C CYS A 372 -15.36 -8.44 1.12
N LYS A 373 -16.08 -8.65 0.01
CA LYS A 373 -16.65 -9.95 -0.41
C LYS A 373 -17.58 -10.58 0.63
N ALA A 374 -18.08 -9.80 1.58
CA ALA A 374 -19.03 -10.22 2.59
C ALA A 374 -20.38 -10.51 1.93
N LYS A 375 -20.95 -11.68 2.23
CA LYS A 375 -22.22 -12.16 1.66
C LYS A 375 -23.26 -12.24 2.76
N PHE A 376 -24.40 -11.63 2.51
CA PHE A 376 -25.54 -11.58 3.41
C PHE A 376 -26.70 -12.31 2.74
N MET A 377 -27.14 -13.39 3.38
CA MET A 377 -28.27 -14.19 2.91
C MET A 377 -29.56 -13.64 3.51
N GLY A 378 -30.68 -13.74 2.81
CA GLY A 378 -31.94 -13.13 3.22
C GLY A 378 -32.57 -13.73 4.48
N THR A 379 -32.09 -13.30 5.64
CA THR A 379 -32.66 -13.50 6.98
C THR A 379 -33.48 -12.27 7.39
N THR A 380 -34.28 -12.39 8.45
CA THR A 380 -35.01 -11.26 9.05
C THR A 380 -34.08 -10.14 9.53
N GLU A 381 -32.84 -10.47 9.89
CA GLU A 381 -31.80 -9.54 10.35
C GLU A 381 -30.95 -8.97 9.21
N LEU A 382 -31.27 -9.26 7.94
CA LEU A 382 -30.45 -8.83 6.80
C LEU A 382 -30.19 -7.32 6.80
N MET A 383 -31.22 -6.54 7.11
CA MET A 383 -31.14 -5.08 7.14
C MET A 383 -30.15 -4.57 8.20
N SER A 384 -30.26 -5.06 9.45
CA SER A 384 -29.39 -4.63 10.54
C SER A 384 -27.94 -5.08 10.33
N LEU A 385 -27.73 -6.30 9.83
CA LEU A 385 -26.40 -6.83 9.52
C LEU A 385 -25.70 -6.02 8.43
N LEU A 386 -26.42 -5.63 7.38
CA LEU A 386 -25.88 -4.77 6.33
C LEU A 386 -25.57 -3.36 6.85
N GLN A 387 -26.49 -2.78 7.64
CA GLN A 387 -26.26 -1.46 8.23
C GLN A 387 -25.03 -1.44 9.15
N ALA A 388 -24.89 -2.41 10.04
CA ALA A 388 -23.72 -2.56 10.89
C ALA A 388 -22.44 -2.68 10.05
N HIS A 389 -22.41 -3.59 9.08
CA HIS A 389 -21.24 -3.77 8.21
C HIS A 389 -20.81 -2.48 7.49
N PHE A 390 -21.75 -1.72 6.93
CA PHE A 390 -21.41 -0.49 6.19
C PHE A 390 -21.01 0.66 7.11
N ASN A 391 -21.60 0.75 8.29
CA ASN A 391 -21.18 1.73 9.29
C ASN A 391 -19.77 1.41 9.83
N ASP A 392 -19.46 0.13 10.06
CA ASP A 392 -18.18 -0.28 10.63
C ASP A 392 -17.03 -0.25 9.60
N CYS A 393 -17.30 -0.58 8.34
CA CYS A 393 -16.26 -0.78 7.33
C CYS A 393 -16.17 0.31 6.25
N HIS A 394 -17.24 1.08 6.00
CA HIS A 394 -17.36 1.91 4.79
C HIS A 394 -17.80 3.36 5.07
N GLN A 395 -17.97 3.75 6.33
CA GLN A 395 -18.51 5.05 6.72
C GLN A 395 -17.53 6.22 6.49
N HIS A 396 -16.22 5.96 6.51
CA HIS A 396 -15.16 6.97 6.45
C HIS A 396 -14.59 7.23 5.06
N GLU A 397 -15.32 6.88 4.02
CA GLU A 397 -14.90 7.11 2.64
C GLU A 397 -14.86 8.63 2.31
N PRO A 398 -13.73 9.15 1.77
CA PRO A 398 -13.64 10.55 1.37
C PRO A 398 -14.65 10.95 0.30
N ASP A 399 -15.04 12.23 0.34
CA ASP A 399 -15.97 12.84 -0.61
C ASP A 399 -15.43 12.82 -2.05
N TRP A 400 -16.36 12.89 -3.00
CA TRP A 400 -16.10 12.87 -4.42
C TRP A 400 -16.39 14.21 -5.06
N GLN A 401 -15.57 14.59 -6.02
CA GLN A 401 -15.74 15.80 -6.81
C GLN A 401 -16.19 15.47 -8.23
N CYS A 402 -17.14 16.24 -8.77
CA CYS A 402 -17.35 16.25 -10.21
C CYS A 402 -16.25 17.08 -10.91
N PRO A 403 -15.52 16.53 -11.91
CA PRO A 403 -14.50 17.27 -12.64
C PRO A 403 -15.08 18.40 -13.50
N HIS A 404 -16.38 18.36 -13.84
CA HIS A 404 -17.07 19.40 -14.61
C HIS A 404 -17.56 20.55 -13.71
N CYS A 405 -18.55 20.32 -12.83
CA CYS A 405 -19.13 21.38 -11.98
C CYS A 405 -18.33 21.69 -10.71
N LYS A 406 -17.28 20.92 -10.41
CA LYS A 406 -16.39 21.06 -9.23
C LYS A 406 -17.05 20.92 -7.86
N ARG A 407 -18.34 20.56 -7.81
CA ARG A 407 -19.06 20.29 -6.55
C ARG A 407 -18.55 19.01 -5.90
N LEU A 408 -18.51 19.03 -4.56
CA LEU A 408 -18.18 17.90 -3.71
C LEU A 408 -19.46 17.20 -3.26
N PHE A 409 -19.41 15.87 -3.23
CA PHE A 409 -20.52 15.01 -2.90
C PHE A 409 -20.04 13.92 -1.94
N SER A 410 -20.71 13.80 -0.80
CA SER A 410 -20.46 12.71 0.13
C SER A 410 -21.01 11.38 -0.41
N MET A 411 -20.49 10.29 0.14
CA MET A 411 -20.98 8.95 -0.20
C MET A 411 -22.46 8.73 0.13
N ASP A 412 -22.93 9.33 1.22
CA ASP A 412 -24.35 9.31 1.57
C ASP A 412 -25.19 10.06 0.53
N TYR A 413 -24.75 11.24 0.08
CA TYR A 413 -25.44 11.98 -0.98
C TYR A 413 -25.47 11.18 -2.28
N LEU A 414 -24.33 10.66 -2.73
CA LEU A 414 -24.24 9.92 -3.99
C LEU A 414 -25.09 8.67 -3.95
N SER A 415 -25.08 7.91 -2.85
CA SER A 415 -25.90 6.72 -2.71
C SER A 415 -27.40 7.03 -2.69
N LYS A 416 -27.85 8.07 -1.96
CA LYS A 416 -29.24 8.54 -1.99
C LYS A 416 -29.70 8.98 -3.38
N ASN A 417 -28.81 9.60 -4.14
CA ASN A 417 -29.09 10.08 -5.50
C ASN A 417 -28.69 9.08 -6.59
N ARG A 418 -28.44 7.82 -6.26
CA ARG A 418 -28.10 6.75 -7.21
C ARG A 418 -26.93 7.11 -8.13
N TRP A 419 -25.96 7.84 -7.58
CA TRP A 419 -24.75 8.31 -8.26
C TRP A 419 -25.00 9.30 -9.41
N CYS A 420 -26.22 9.82 -9.51
CA CYS A 420 -26.60 10.88 -10.43
C CYS A 420 -26.44 12.24 -9.75
N HIS A 421 -25.96 13.24 -10.49
CA HIS A 421 -26.08 14.64 -10.08
C HIS A 421 -26.28 15.51 -11.31
N GLU A 422 -26.92 16.66 -11.11
CA GLU A 422 -27.04 17.69 -12.12
C GLU A 422 -25.89 18.69 -11.93
N CYS A 423 -25.10 18.90 -12.98
CA CYS A 423 -23.94 19.78 -13.01
C CYS A 423 -24.31 21.26 -12.95
#